data_AF-A0AAU9IRJ4-F1
#
_entry.id   AF-A0AAU9IRJ4-F1
#
_cell.length_a   1.000
_cell.length_b   1.000
_cell.length_c   1.000
_cell.angle_alpha   90.00
_cell.angle_beta   90.00
_cell.angle_gamma   90.00
#
_symmetry.space_group_name_H-M   'P 1'
#
loop_
_entity.id
_entity.type
_entity.pdbx_description
1 polymer ?
#
loop_
_entity_poly.entity_id
_entity_poly.type
_entity_poly.pdbx_seq_one_letter_code
_entity_poly.pdbx_strand_id
1 'polypeptide(L)'
;MRIMKETWFLAEDSRLRAETCDYCSSELQIGYITIWTMNCRNYHLWCFKPEQQQYIYESDLTIRLTPQNQYILSCWLETWNEKFLPKYKPFDKPPKIVKTLNSQLPNLKRAWTEILKFIDPFETLNIIALVSKSFYELAWNDELWCFYCSQDYGIHSSTTSWKNCYALLSLETCVGCRKYFSNESFYRCPFLKKPICSDCRNNKPKYKLYSKKEIFQKYGINPIFLNLNFARAYPNRVVTYQFMAEKAIWQYRRENKRKLLEILQRNFKLETYEYVENLDIFNMEIEVENIDKVKKKAFNYVRSRAGKDKMLKVIIKYAK
;
A
#
# COMPACT_ATOMS: atom_id res chain seq x y z
N MET A 1 -13.54 -4.87 -25.05
CA MET A 1 -12.84 -3.58 -25.27
C MET A 1 -11.47 -3.68 -24.62
N ARG A 2 -10.43 -4.06 -25.37
CA ARG A 2 -9.04 -4.02 -24.88
C ARG A 2 -8.64 -2.55 -24.90
N ILE A 3 -8.33 -1.98 -23.74
CA ILE A 3 -7.63 -0.69 -23.67
C ILE A 3 -6.28 -0.93 -24.34
N MET A 4 -6.10 -0.39 -25.56
CA MET A 4 -4.83 -0.45 -26.26
C MET A 4 -3.81 0.32 -25.41
N LYS A 5 -2.77 -0.35 -24.94
CA LYS A 5 -1.63 0.33 -24.31
C LYS A 5 -0.92 1.15 -25.38
N GLU A 6 -0.81 2.46 -25.14
CA GLU A 6 -0.29 3.50 -26.02
C GLU A 6 1.24 3.51 -26.15
N THR A 7 1.87 2.36 -26.37
CA THR A 7 3.31 2.32 -26.67
C THR A 7 3.56 1.52 -27.94
N TRP A 8 3.40 2.19 -29.07
CA TRP A 8 3.76 1.66 -30.38
C TRP A 8 4.94 2.48 -30.88
N PHE A 9 6.09 1.85 -31.06
CA PHE A 9 7.19 2.42 -31.82
C PHE A 9 7.69 1.39 -32.85
N LEU A 10 8.15 1.90 -33.99
CA LEU A 10 8.67 1.12 -35.12
C LEU A 10 10.18 1.09 -35.01
N ALA A 11 10.76 -0.12 -35.01
CA ALA A 11 12.19 -0.33 -35.14
C ALA A 11 12.50 -0.74 -36.59
N GLU A 12 13.26 0.08 -37.31
CA GLU A 12 13.63 -0.20 -38.70
C GLU A 12 15.07 0.18 -39.02
N ASP A 13 15.62 -0.44 -40.07
CA ASP A 13 16.94 -0.12 -40.59
C ASP A 13 16.88 1.24 -41.30
N SER A 14 17.74 2.18 -40.91
CA SER A 14 17.82 3.51 -41.55
C SER A 14 18.09 3.35 -43.04
N ARG A 15 17.24 3.98 -43.87
CA ARG A 15 17.32 3.93 -45.34
C ARG A 15 17.80 5.24 -45.97
N LEU A 16 17.79 6.34 -45.24
CA LEU A 16 18.06 7.70 -45.76
C LEU A 16 19.12 8.40 -44.91
N ARG A 17 20.02 9.16 -45.55
CA ARG A 17 21.11 9.93 -44.90
C ARG A 17 20.66 11.26 -44.26
N ALA A 18 19.36 11.61 -44.33
CA ALA A 18 18.89 12.97 -44.06
C ALA A 18 18.13 13.15 -42.73
N GLU A 19 18.03 12.09 -41.92
CA GLU A 19 17.31 12.16 -40.64
C GLU A 19 18.27 12.30 -39.47
N THR A 20 17.89 13.14 -38.50
CA THR A 20 18.67 13.38 -37.28
C THR A 20 17.95 12.77 -36.07
N CYS A 21 18.75 12.36 -35.09
CA CYS A 21 18.22 11.85 -33.83
C CYS A 21 17.70 13.01 -32.96
N ASP A 22 16.46 12.94 -32.51
CA ASP A 22 15.82 13.95 -31.66
C ASP A 22 16.45 14.09 -30.27
N TYR A 23 17.29 13.14 -29.85
CA TYR A 23 17.96 13.19 -28.55
C TYR A 23 19.37 13.80 -28.61
N CYS A 24 20.19 13.40 -29.59
CA CYS A 24 21.59 13.82 -29.68
C CYS A 24 21.89 14.73 -30.88
N SER A 25 20.88 15.04 -31.70
CA SER A 25 20.95 15.85 -32.91
C SER A 25 21.93 15.36 -33.98
N SER A 26 22.47 14.14 -33.82
CA SER A 26 23.42 13.53 -34.77
C SER A 26 22.67 12.76 -35.86
N GLU A 27 23.29 12.63 -37.03
CA GLU A 27 22.70 11.93 -38.18
C GLU A 27 22.46 10.43 -37.91
N LEU A 28 21.37 9.91 -38.46
CA LEU A 28 21.01 8.50 -38.45
C LEU A 28 21.68 7.80 -39.63
N GLN A 29 22.78 7.09 -39.34
CA GLN A 29 23.56 6.41 -40.36
C GLN A 29 22.76 5.28 -41.05
N ILE A 30 22.90 5.15 -42.38
CA ILE A 30 22.28 4.08 -43.15
C ILE A 30 22.72 2.71 -42.61
N GLY A 31 21.76 1.80 -42.48
CA GLY A 31 22.01 0.43 -42.00
C GLY A 31 22.05 0.27 -40.48
N TYR A 32 21.90 1.36 -39.72
CA TYR A 32 21.72 1.32 -38.27
C TYR A 32 20.25 1.26 -37.88
N ILE A 33 19.98 0.77 -36.66
CA ILE A 33 18.62 0.68 -36.10
C ILE A 33 18.13 2.07 -35.70
N THR A 34 16.97 2.44 -36.22
CA THR A 34 16.24 3.66 -35.91
C THR A 34 14.93 3.33 -35.21
N ILE A 35 14.58 4.13 -34.21
CA ILE A 35 13.31 4.02 -33.49
C ILE A 35 12.42 5.20 -33.86
N TRP A 36 11.28 4.88 -34.45
CA TRP A 36 10.23 5.83 -34.82
C TRP A 36 9.07 5.75 -33.84
N THR A 37 8.74 6.88 -33.22
CA THR A 37 7.60 6.97 -32.31
C THR A 37 6.36 7.52 -33.00
N MET A 38 5.17 7.28 -32.42
CA MET A 38 3.90 7.84 -32.89
C MET A 38 3.89 9.37 -32.99
N ASN A 39 4.75 10.07 -32.24
CA ASN A 39 4.91 11.52 -32.28
C ASN A 39 5.84 12.00 -33.41
N CYS A 40 6.10 11.16 -34.42
CA CYS A 40 7.00 11.42 -35.55
C CYS A 40 8.41 11.81 -35.12
N ARG A 41 8.89 11.23 -34.01
CA ARG A 41 10.27 11.43 -33.53
C ARG A 41 11.15 10.22 -33.83
N ASN A 42 12.41 10.51 -34.15
CA ASN A 42 13.40 9.55 -34.62
C ASN A 42 14.58 9.52 -33.65
N TYR A 43 14.97 8.31 -33.27
CA TYR A 43 16.05 8.10 -32.32
C TYR A 43 17.01 7.01 -32.80
N HIS A 44 18.29 7.14 -32.47
CA HIS A 44 19.16 5.96 -32.41
C HIS A 44 18.62 5.00 -31.35
N LEU A 45 18.77 3.69 -31.55
CA LEU A 45 18.35 2.67 -30.58
C LEU A 45 18.82 2.99 -29.15
N TRP A 46 20.09 3.37 -28.98
CA TRP A 46 20.68 3.68 -27.67
C TRP A 46 20.30 5.05 -27.10
N CYS A 47 19.80 5.96 -27.94
CA CYS A 47 19.33 7.27 -27.52
C CYS A 47 17.86 7.24 -27.10
N PHE A 48 17.10 6.24 -27.57
CA PHE A 48 15.69 6.12 -27.26
C PHE A 48 15.47 5.76 -25.78
N LYS A 49 14.62 6.55 -25.13
CA LYS A 49 14.13 6.29 -23.77
C LYS A 49 12.60 6.38 -23.79
N PRO A 50 11.88 5.26 -23.66
CA PRO A 50 10.43 5.26 -23.54
C PRO A 50 9.96 6.22 -22.44
N GLU A 51 8.90 6.98 -22.71
CA GLU A 51 8.32 7.92 -21.72
C GLU A 51 7.81 7.17 -20.48
N GLN A 52 7.26 5.97 -20.67
CA GLN A 52 6.86 5.08 -19.58
C GLN A 52 7.99 4.11 -19.25
N GLN A 53 8.48 4.14 -18.00
CA GLN A 53 9.45 3.17 -17.48
C GLN A 53 8.76 1.83 -17.20
N GLN A 54 8.59 1.02 -18.24
CA GLN A 54 7.94 -0.28 -18.15
C GLN A 54 8.62 -1.34 -19.04
N TYR A 55 8.26 -2.59 -18.79
CA TYR A 55 8.62 -3.73 -19.62
C TYR A 55 8.06 -3.58 -21.03
N ILE A 56 8.87 -3.82 -22.06
CA ILE A 56 8.49 -3.77 -23.48
C ILE A 56 8.43 -5.19 -24.02
N TYR A 57 7.27 -5.61 -24.50
CA TYR A 57 7.14 -6.88 -25.22
C TYR A 57 7.51 -6.69 -26.69
N GLU A 58 8.26 -7.63 -27.27
CA GLU A 58 8.59 -7.62 -28.71
C GLU A 58 7.32 -7.67 -29.57
N SER A 59 6.25 -8.33 -29.10
CA SER A 59 4.94 -8.38 -29.76
C SER A 59 4.25 -7.02 -29.90
N ASP A 60 4.67 -6.03 -29.11
CA ASP A 60 4.10 -4.69 -29.10
C ASP A 60 4.85 -3.74 -30.06
N LEU A 61 5.91 -4.24 -30.71
CA LEU A 61 6.74 -3.47 -31.63
C LEU A 61 6.41 -3.80 -33.08
N THR A 62 6.50 -2.79 -33.94
CA THR A 62 6.63 -3.05 -35.38
C THR A 62 8.11 -3.16 -35.70
N ILE A 63 8.55 -4.30 -36.22
CA ILE A 63 9.96 -4.58 -36.50
C ILE A 63 10.16 -4.75 -38.01
N ARG A 64 11.06 -3.96 -38.59
CA ARG A 64 11.47 -4.00 -40.00
C ARG A 64 12.99 -3.96 -40.10
N LEU A 65 13.63 -4.97 -39.50
CA LEU A 65 15.07 -5.08 -39.39
C LEU A 65 15.59 -6.27 -40.18
N THR A 66 16.82 -6.15 -40.68
CA THR A 66 17.63 -7.29 -41.10
C THR A 66 17.90 -8.24 -39.92
N PRO A 67 18.18 -9.54 -40.17
CA PRO A 67 18.42 -10.51 -39.11
C PRO A 67 19.53 -10.09 -38.13
N GLN A 68 20.59 -9.44 -38.62
CA GLN A 68 21.68 -8.94 -37.80
C GLN A 68 21.22 -7.85 -36.83
N ASN A 69 20.43 -6.89 -37.31
CA ASN A 69 19.92 -5.80 -36.49
C ASN A 69 18.78 -6.23 -35.56
N GLN A 70 18.01 -7.26 -35.92
CA GLN A 70 17.02 -7.86 -35.03
C GLN A 70 17.68 -8.45 -33.78
N TYR A 71 18.85 -9.09 -33.91
CA TYR A 71 19.62 -9.56 -32.76
C TYR A 71 20.03 -8.40 -31.83
N ILE A 72 20.51 -7.30 -32.39
CA ILE A 72 20.92 -6.11 -31.63
C ILE A 72 19.71 -5.49 -30.89
N LEU A 73 18.55 -5.38 -31.53
CA LEU A 73 17.32 -4.94 -30.88
C LEU A 73 16.93 -5.87 -29.72
N SER A 74 17.07 -7.19 -29.91
CA SER A 74 16.76 -8.18 -28.87
C SER A 74 17.64 -8.00 -27.64
N CYS A 75 18.96 -7.84 -27.82
CA CYS A 75 19.89 -7.57 -26.71
C CYS A 75 19.57 -6.25 -25.98
N TRP A 76 19.18 -5.22 -26.73
CA TRP A 76 18.75 -3.95 -26.14
C TRP A 76 17.48 -4.13 -25.30
N LEU A 77 16.47 -4.85 -25.82
CA LEU A 77 15.23 -5.15 -25.11
C LEU A 77 15.49 -5.95 -23.83
N GLU A 78 16.35 -6.97 -23.88
CA GLU A 78 16.76 -7.72 -22.69
C GLU A 78 17.37 -6.79 -21.64
N THR A 79 18.37 -5.99 -22.02
CA THR A 79 19.05 -5.04 -21.12
C THR A 79 18.10 -4.01 -20.52
N TRP A 80 17.14 -3.51 -21.31
CA TRP A 80 16.11 -2.59 -20.82
C TRP A 80 15.17 -3.29 -19.84
N ASN A 81 14.67 -4.47 -20.21
CA ASN A 81 13.66 -5.22 -19.49
C ASN A 81 14.16 -5.87 -18.20
N GLU A 82 15.47 -6.11 -18.06
CA GLU A 82 16.10 -6.58 -16.82
C GLU A 82 15.76 -5.71 -15.59
N LYS A 83 15.48 -4.43 -15.79
CA LYS A 83 15.11 -3.49 -14.73
C LYS A 83 13.67 -3.68 -14.22
N PHE A 84 12.82 -4.34 -15.00
CA PHE A 84 11.38 -4.46 -14.76
C PHE A 84 10.92 -5.88 -14.45
N LEU A 85 11.74 -6.89 -14.76
CA LEU A 85 11.50 -8.25 -14.33
C LEU A 85 11.97 -8.45 -12.88
N PRO A 86 11.15 -9.04 -11.98
CA PRO A 86 11.71 -9.78 -10.87
C PRO A 86 12.59 -10.88 -11.48
N LYS A 87 13.76 -11.19 -10.91
CA LYS A 87 14.62 -12.32 -11.33
C LYS A 87 13.87 -13.66 -11.18
N TYR A 88 12.87 -13.92 -12.02
CA TYR A 88 12.22 -15.20 -12.17
C TYR A 88 13.12 -16.04 -13.06
N LYS A 89 13.97 -16.83 -12.43
CA LYS A 89 14.53 -18.00 -13.10
C LYS A 89 13.34 -18.91 -13.42
N PRO A 90 13.11 -19.29 -14.69
CA PRO A 90 12.17 -20.38 -14.96
C PRO A 90 12.65 -21.59 -14.17
N PHE A 91 11.74 -22.21 -13.43
CA PHE A 91 12.07 -23.45 -12.75
C PHE A 91 12.36 -24.50 -13.84
N ASP A 92 13.59 -25.03 -13.89
CA ASP A 92 14.01 -26.08 -14.84
C ASP A 92 13.13 -27.34 -14.80
N LYS A 93 12.29 -27.46 -13.78
CA LYS A 93 11.26 -28.47 -13.65
C LYS A 93 9.95 -27.78 -13.24
N PRO A 94 8.80 -28.13 -13.85
CA PRO A 94 7.52 -27.68 -13.31
C PRO A 94 7.48 -28.06 -11.83
N PRO A 95 7.11 -27.13 -10.94
CA PRO A 95 7.04 -27.44 -9.52
C PRO A 95 6.19 -28.70 -9.38
N LYS A 96 6.76 -29.72 -8.74
CA LYS A 96 6.07 -30.99 -8.50
C LYS A 96 4.73 -30.61 -7.87
N ILE A 97 3.62 -30.88 -8.55
CA ILE A 97 2.29 -30.62 -8.02
C ILE A 97 2.14 -31.58 -6.84
N VAL A 98 2.53 -31.12 -5.66
CA VAL A 98 2.29 -31.84 -4.42
C VAL A 98 0.79 -31.85 -4.28
N LYS A 99 0.19 -33.04 -4.25
CA LYS A 99 -1.23 -33.17 -3.89
C LYS A 99 -1.36 -32.71 -2.44
N THR A 100 -1.77 -31.47 -2.27
CA THR A 100 -1.99 -30.81 -0.98
C THR A 100 -3.40 -31.06 -0.44
N LEU A 101 -4.25 -31.76 -1.20
CA LEU A 101 -5.61 -32.17 -0.84
C LEU A 101 -5.71 -33.69 -1.00
N ASN A 102 -6.10 -34.36 0.07
CA ASN A 102 -6.36 -35.80 0.11
C ASN A 102 -7.82 -36.11 -0.24
N SER A 103 -8.72 -35.12 -0.19
CA SER A 103 -10.14 -35.30 -0.50
C SER A 103 -10.41 -35.51 -2.00
N GLN A 104 -11.38 -36.38 -2.31
CA GLN A 104 -11.86 -36.62 -3.67
C GLN A 104 -12.86 -35.54 -4.11
N LEU A 105 -12.37 -34.31 -4.31
CA LEU A 105 -13.17 -33.23 -4.90
C LEU A 105 -13.15 -33.26 -6.43
N PRO A 106 -14.23 -32.80 -7.10
CA PRO A 106 -14.20 -32.46 -8.52
C PRO A 106 -13.10 -31.43 -8.83
N ASN A 107 -12.53 -31.47 -10.03
CA ASN A 107 -11.36 -30.65 -10.41
C ASN A 107 -11.53 -29.15 -10.12
N LEU A 108 -12.70 -28.59 -10.46
CA LEU A 108 -12.98 -27.18 -10.22
C LEU A 108 -13.03 -26.84 -8.72
N LYS A 109 -13.71 -27.69 -7.92
CA LYS A 109 -13.77 -27.53 -6.46
C LYS A 109 -12.37 -27.63 -5.84
N ARG A 110 -11.55 -28.58 -6.31
CA ARG A 110 -10.16 -28.74 -5.86
C ARG A 110 -9.31 -27.49 -6.17
N ALA A 111 -9.41 -26.97 -7.39
CA ALA A 111 -8.67 -25.76 -7.79
C ALA A 111 -9.05 -24.55 -6.91
N TRP A 112 -10.35 -24.37 -6.65
CA TRP A 112 -10.80 -23.31 -5.75
C TRP A 112 -10.33 -23.51 -4.31
N THR A 113 -10.38 -24.73 -3.76
CA THR A 113 -9.83 -24.97 -2.41
C THR A 113 -8.35 -24.62 -2.33
N GLU A 114 -7.55 -24.92 -3.35
CA GLU A 114 -6.15 -24.50 -3.42
C GLU A 114 -6.00 -22.98 -3.46
N ILE A 115 -6.85 -22.27 -4.21
CA ILE A 115 -6.83 -20.80 -4.25
C ILE A 115 -7.17 -20.22 -2.87
N LEU A 116 -8.19 -20.78 -2.20
CA LEU A 116 -8.63 -20.30 -0.89
C LEU A 116 -7.55 -20.40 0.18
N LYS A 117 -6.62 -21.36 0.08
CA LYS A 117 -5.47 -21.47 1.00
C LYS A 117 -4.62 -20.18 1.06
N PHE A 118 -4.62 -19.37 0.01
CA PHE A 118 -3.88 -18.11 -0.05
C PHE A 118 -4.68 -16.89 0.40
N ILE A 119 -5.95 -17.08 0.79
CA ILE A 119 -6.85 -16.03 1.24
C ILE A 119 -6.99 -16.12 2.76
N ASP A 120 -7.08 -14.97 3.43
CA ASP A 120 -7.25 -14.91 4.87
C ASP A 120 -8.54 -15.65 5.30
N PRO A 121 -8.49 -16.48 6.35
CA PRO A 121 -9.66 -17.26 6.78
C PRO A 121 -10.89 -16.40 7.06
N PHE A 122 -10.74 -15.18 7.56
CA PHE A 122 -11.87 -14.28 7.80
C PHE A 122 -12.47 -13.74 6.50
N GLU A 123 -11.66 -13.50 5.46
CA GLU A 123 -12.16 -13.13 4.13
C GLU A 123 -12.88 -14.31 3.46
N THR A 124 -12.32 -15.51 3.58
CA THR A 124 -12.95 -16.75 3.11
C THR A 124 -14.34 -16.94 3.74
N LEU A 125 -14.46 -16.72 5.05
CA LEU A 125 -15.74 -16.85 5.77
C LEU A 125 -16.75 -15.73 5.47
N ASN A 126 -16.31 -14.46 5.47
CA ASN A 126 -17.22 -13.31 5.47
C ASN A 126 -17.54 -12.77 4.07
N ILE A 127 -16.74 -13.11 3.08
CA ILE A 127 -16.90 -12.61 1.71
C ILE A 127 -17.19 -13.79 0.79
N ILE A 128 -16.27 -14.75 0.73
CA ILE A 128 -16.31 -15.79 -0.31
C ILE A 128 -17.43 -16.80 -0.06
N ALA A 129 -17.59 -17.25 1.19
CA ALA A 129 -18.65 -18.20 1.53
C ALA A 129 -20.07 -17.66 1.26
N LEU A 130 -20.25 -16.34 1.16
CA LEU A 130 -21.54 -15.71 0.88
C LEU A 130 -21.86 -15.58 -0.61
N VAL A 131 -20.88 -15.84 -1.49
CA VAL A 131 -21.06 -15.68 -2.95
C VAL A 131 -22.00 -16.73 -3.53
N SER A 132 -21.85 -18.00 -3.14
CA SER A 132 -22.69 -19.09 -3.61
C SER A 132 -22.64 -20.29 -2.68
N LYS A 133 -23.62 -21.21 -2.83
CA LYS A 133 -23.63 -22.49 -2.11
C LYS A 133 -22.34 -23.28 -2.33
N SER A 134 -21.80 -23.28 -3.55
CA SER A 134 -20.55 -23.97 -3.86
C SER A 134 -19.37 -23.39 -3.10
N PHE A 135 -19.27 -22.05 -3.00
CA PHE A 135 -18.21 -21.41 -2.23
C PHE A 135 -18.37 -21.59 -0.73
N TYR A 136 -19.60 -21.61 -0.23
CA TYR A 136 -19.90 -21.96 1.16
C TYR A 136 -19.37 -23.37 1.50
N GLU A 137 -19.67 -24.36 0.66
CA GLU A 137 -19.18 -25.73 0.84
C GLU A 137 -17.65 -25.82 0.81
N LEU A 138 -17.00 -25.07 -0.10
CA LEU A 138 -15.55 -25.04 -0.22
C LEU A 138 -14.87 -24.37 0.98
N ALA A 139 -15.40 -23.26 1.45
CA ALA A 139 -14.89 -22.58 2.64
C ALA A 139 -15.01 -23.49 3.88
N TRP A 140 -16.00 -24.40 3.91
CA TRP A 140 -16.24 -25.31 5.03
C TRP A 140 -15.50 -26.65 4.86
N ASN A 141 -14.67 -26.78 3.84
CA ASN A 141 -13.86 -27.98 3.61
C ASN A 141 -12.80 -28.14 4.71
N ASP A 142 -12.77 -29.29 5.37
CA ASP A 142 -11.90 -29.54 6.52
C ASP A 142 -10.40 -29.51 6.16
N GLU A 143 -10.02 -29.82 4.92
CA GLU A 143 -8.62 -29.75 4.47
C GLU A 143 -8.12 -28.30 4.33
N LEU A 144 -9.02 -27.37 4.02
CA LEU A 144 -8.71 -25.95 4.02
C LEU A 144 -8.38 -25.49 5.45
N TRP A 145 -9.18 -25.92 6.44
CA TRP A 145 -8.93 -25.62 7.84
C TRP A 145 -7.70 -26.33 8.40
N CYS A 146 -7.41 -27.55 7.96
CA CYS A 146 -6.17 -28.26 8.27
C CYS A 146 -4.95 -27.45 7.79
N PHE A 147 -5.02 -26.94 6.57
CA PHE A 147 -3.98 -26.07 6.02
C PHE A 147 -3.81 -24.80 6.86
N TYR A 148 -4.90 -24.11 7.21
CA TYR A 148 -4.81 -22.91 8.06
C TYR A 148 -4.26 -23.24 9.46
N CYS A 149 -4.68 -24.33 10.10
CA CYS A 149 -4.11 -24.77 11.38
C CYS A 149 -2.61 -25.05 11.30
N SER A 150 -2.18 -25.74 10.24
CA SER A 150 -0.77 -26.06 10.00
C SER A 150 0.07 -24.80 9.74
N GLN A 151 -0.41 -23.92 8.86
CA GLN A 151 0.29 -22.71 8.47
C GLN A 151 0.36 -21.69 9.62
N ASP A 152 -0.76 -21.48 10.31
CA ASP A 152 -0.90 -20.40 11.28
C ASP A 152 -0.39 -20.79 12.66
N TYR A 153 -0.56 -22.06 13.05
CA TYR A 153 -0.30 -22.54 14.40
C TYR A 153 0.69 -23.71 14.46
N GLY A 154 1.13 -24.26 13.32
CA GLY A 154 2.03 -25.43 13.29
C GLY A 154 1.36 -26.72 13.76
N ILE A 155 0.02 -26.80 13.72
CA ILE A 155 -0.73 -27.95 14.21
C ILE A 155 -1.02 -28.92 13.05
N HIS A 156 -0.54 -30.16 13.18
CA HIS A 156 -0.63 -31.21 12.16
C HIS A 156 -1.49 -32.42 12.55
N SER A 157 -2.04 -32.41 13.77
CA SER A 157 -3.04 -33.38 14.21
C SER A 157 -4.16 -32.70 15.00
N SER A 158 -5.39 -33.18 14.85
CA SER A 158 -6.53 -32.74 15.65
C SER A 158 -7.44 -33.94 15.97
N THR A 159 -8.02 -33.94 17.17
CA THR A 159 -9.03 -34.91 17.61
C THR A 159 -10.47 -34.44 17.33
N THR A 160 -10.62 -33.21 16.85
CA THR A 160 -11.89 -32.59 16.46
C THR A 160 -11.85 -32.18 14.99
N SER A 161 -12.94 -31.64 14.45
CA SER A 161 -12.87 -31.02 13.11
C SER A 161 -11.80 -29.92 13.07
N TRP A 162 -11.08 -29.81 11.96
CA TRP A 162 -10.01 -28.82 11.81
C TRP A 162 -10.54 -27.39 11.95
N LYS A 163 -11.78 -27.16 11.52
CA LYS A 163 -12.48 -25.88 11.75
C LYS A 163 -12.63 -25.56 13.23
N ASN A 164 -13.09 -26.50 14.05
CA ASN A 164 -13.24 -26.29 15.49
C ASN A 164 -11.89 -26.10 16.17
N CYS A 165 -10.89 -26.89 15.75
CA CYS A 165 -9.51 -26.73 16.19
C CYS A 165 -9.01 -25.30 15.90
N TYR A 166 -9.19 -24.81 14.68
CA TYR A 166 -8.80 -23.45 14.28
C TYR A 166 -9.55 -22.39 15.10
N ALA A 167 -10.86 -22.57 15.31
CA ALA A 167 -11.65 -21.64 16.12
C ALA A 167 -11.12 -21.54 17.56
N LEU A 168 -10.84 -22.67 18.21
CA LEU A 168 -10.27 -22.72 19.56
C LEU A 168 -8.87 -22.09 19.61
N LEU A 169 -7.98 -22.48 18.70
CA LEU A 169 -6.65 -21.87 18.55
C LEU A 169 -6.75 -20.35 18.40
N SER A 170 -7.67 -19.85 17.58
CA SER A 170 -7.88 -18.42 17.39
C SER A 170 -8.39 -17.69 18.64
N LEU A 171 -8.97 -18.39 19.61
CA LEU A 171 -9.47 -17.83 20.87
C LEU A 171 -8.43 -17.90 21.99
N GLU A 172 -7.52 -18.86 21.93
CA GLU A 172 -6.56 -19.17 23.01
C GLU A 172 -5.13 -18.73 22.70
N THR A 173 -4.84 -18.30 21.48
CA THR A 173 -3.50 -17.87 21.07
C THR A 173 -3.44 -16.36 20.83
N CYS A 174 -2.23 -15.81 20.97
CA CYS A 174 -2.00 -14.40 20.70
C CYS A 174 -2.33 -14.02 19.25
N VAL A 175 -3.23 -13.06 19.03
CA VAL A 175 -3.56 -12.52 17.69
C VAL A 175 -2.36 -11.88 16.97
N GLY A 176 -1.26 -11.63 17.67
CA GLY A 176 -0.04 -11.06 17.12
C GLY A 176 1.00 -12.08 16.66
N CYS A 177 1.28 -13.10 17.46
CA CYS A 177 2.34 -14.08 17.20
C CYS A 177 1.84 -15.53 17.12
N ARG A 178 0.55 -15.76 17.32
CA ARG A 178 -0.14 -17.06 17.26
C ARG A 178 0.38 -18.12 18.24
N LYS A 179 1.20 -17.70 19.22
CA LYS A 179 1.66 -18.55 20.32
C LYS A 179 0.60 -18.66 21.41
N TYR A 180 0.52 -19.84 22.02
CA TYR A 180 -0.23 -20.08 23.24
C TYR A 180 0.30 -19.24 24.40
N PHE A 181 -0.59 -18.88 25.31
CA PHE A 181 -0.20 -18.27 26.58
C PHE A 181 0.24 -19.38 27.53
N SER A 182 1.53 -19.41 27.86
CA SER A 182 2.05 -20.34 28.86
C SER A 182 1.55 -20.02 30.27
N ASN A 183 1.19 -18.74 30.52
CA ASN A 183 0.69 -18.24 31.81
C ASN A 183 -0.54 -17.34 31.59
N GLU A 184 -1.44 -17.30 32.56
CA GLU A 184 -2.74 -16.58 32.56
C GLU A 184 -2.65 -15.05 32.32
N SER A 185 -1.45 -14.48 32.19
CA SER A 185 -1.23 -13.05 31.94
C SER A 185 -1.38 -12.69 30.46
N PHE A 186 -2.58 -12.86 29.90
CA PHE A 186 -2.90 -12.35 28.56
C PHE A 186 -3.79 -11.12 28.63
N TYR A 187 -3.57 -10.18 27.71
CA TYR A 187 -4.44 -9.01 27.59
C TYR A 187 -5.51 -9.30 26.55
N ARG A 188 -6.79 -9.14 26.89
CA ARG A 188 -7.86 -9.18 25.87
C ARG A 188 -7.92 -7.83 25.18
N CYS A 189 -7.63 -7.83 23.88
CA CYS A 189 -7.64 -6.62 23.08
C CYS A 189 -9.07 -6.04 23.03
N PRO A 190 -9.28 -4.76 23.38
CA PRO A 190 -10.63 -4.25 23.64
C PRO A 190 -11.50 -4.12 22.39
N PHE A 191 -10.88 -3.98 21.21
CA PHE A 191 -11.57 -3.92 19.92
C PHE A 191 -11.71 -5.30 19.27
N LEU A 192 -10.62 -6.06 19.15
CA LEU A 192 -10.67 -7.38 18.52
C LEU A 192 -11.35 -8.45 19.39
N LYS A 193 -11.47 -8.23 20.71
CA LYS A 193 -11.91 -9.22 21.71
C LYS A 193 -11.07 -10.51 21.71
N LYS A 194 -9.90 -10.46 21.08
CA LYS A 194 -8.92 -11.55 20.97
C LYS A 194 -7.77 -11.33 21.95
N PRO A 195 -7.16 -12.41 22.46
CA PRO A 195 -6.05 -12.27 23.39
C PRO A 195 -4.77 -11.86 22.66
N ILE A 196 -3.90 -11.13 23.35
CA ILE A 196 -2.60 -10.67 22.86
C ILE A 196 -1.56 -10.74 23.97
N CYS A 197 -0.35 -11.20 23.64
CA CYS A 197 0.76 -11.26 24.59
C CYS A 197 1.35 -9.86 24.82
N SER A 198 1.99 -9.67 25.98
CA SER A 198 2.65 -8.41 26.36
C SER A 198 3.65 -7.95 25.30
N ASP A 199 4.46 -8.87 24.79
CA ASP A 199 5.44 -8.61 23.73
C ASP A 199 4.78 -8.04 22.46
N CYS A 200 3.79 -8.74 21.89
CA CYS A 200 3.09 -8.24 20.70
C CYS A 200 2.35 -6.93 20.96
N ARG A 201 1.80 -6.73 22.16
CA ARG A 201 1.12 -5.48 22.52
C ARG A 201 2.08 -4.30 22.57
N ASN A 202 3.27 -4.49 23.11
CA ASN A 202 4.25 -3.43 23.35
C ASN A 202 5.10 -3.15 22.11
N ASN A 203 5.46 -4.20 21.36
CA ASN A 203 6.45 -4.12 20.29
C ASN A 203 5.84 -4.06 18.88
N LYS A 204 4.56 -4.44 18.67
CA LYS A 204 3.91 -4.32 17.36
C LYS A 204 3.06 -3.05 17.28
N PRO A 205 3.40 -2.08 16.40
CA PRO A 205 2.68 -0.80 16.29
C PRO A 205 1.17 -0.94 16.08
N LYS A 206 0.73 -1.96 15.31
CA LYS A 206 -0.69 -2.19 15.02
C LYS A 206 -1.56 -2.46 16.26
N TYR A 207 -0.96 -2.92 17.37
CA TYR A 207 -1.69 -3.23 18.60
C TYR A 207 -1.47 -2.21 19.71
N LYS A 208 -0.66 -1.18 19.45
CA LYS A 208 -0.41 -0.11 20.40
C LYS A 208 -1.68 0.71 20.58
N LEU A 209 -1.99 1.01 21.85
CA LEU A 209 -3.21 1.69 22.26
C LEU A 209 -2.85 3.05 22.83
N TYR A 210 -3.68 4.06 22.55
CA TYR A 210 -3.63 5.36 23.18
C TYR A 210 -4.90 5.65 23.96
N SER A 211 -4.72 6.14 25.17
CA SER A 211 -5.74 6.80 25.97
C SER A 211 -5.99 8.23 25.48
N LYS A 212 -7.12 8.80 25.92
CA LYS A 212 -7.43 10.22 25.66
C LYS A 212 -6.32 11.16 26.13
N LYS A 213 -5.73 10.87 27.29
CA LYS A 213 -4.64 11.67 27.89
C LYS A 213 -3.39 11.61 27.01
N GLU A 214 -2.99 10.42 26.55
CA GLU A 214 -1.81 10.25 25.68
C GLU A 214 -2.00 10.98 24.34
N ILE A 215 -3.21 10.92 23.75
CA ILE A 215 -3.51 11.67 22.52
C ILE A 215 -3.34 13.18 22.77
N PHE A 216 -3.94 13.71 23.84
CA PHE A 216 -3.83 15.13 24.13
C PHE A 216 -2.39 15.56 24.43
N GLN A 217 -1.65 14.78 25.22
CA GLN A 217 -0.26 15.08 25.56
C GLN A 217 0.66 15.05 24.35
N LYS A 218 0.50 14.06 23.46
CA LYS A 218 1.36 13.90 22.29
C LYS A 218 1.03 14.89 21.18
N TYR A 219 -0.25 15.10 20.89
CA TYR A 219 -0.70 15.85 19.71
C TYR A 219 -1.26 17.23 20.02
N GLY A 220 -1.54 17.54 21.29
CA GLY A 220 -2.15 18.81 21.71
C GLY A 220 -3.63 18.95 21.34
N ILE A 221 -4.24 17.90 20.76
CA ILE A 221 -5.65 17.92 20.31
C ILE A 221 -6.51 17.22 21.36
N ASN A 222 -7.58 17.88 21.80
CA ASN A 222 -8.57 17.25 22.68
C ASN A 222 -9.29 16.14 21.88
N PRO A 223 -9.27 14.88 22.35
CA PRO A 223 -9.89 13.76 21.63
C PRO A 223 -11.40 13.89 21.41
N ILE A 224 -12.10 14.79 22.12
CA ILE A 224 -13.52 15.08 21.86
C ILE A 224 -13.73 15.65 20.45
N PHE A 225 -12.73 16.34 19.89
CA PHE A 225 -12.78 16.87 18.52
C PHE A 225 -12.38 15.85 17.46
N LEU A 226 -11.88 14.70 17.88
CA LEU A 226 -11.52 13.60 16.99
C LEU A 226 -12.68 12.62 17.03
N ASN A 227 -13.30 12.34 15.88
CA ASN A 227 -14.39 11.36 15.76
C ASN A 227 -13.85 9.93 15.93
N LEU A 228 -13.40 9.61 17.14
CA LEU A 228 -12.71 8.39 17.50
C LEU A 228 -13.60 7.49 18.34
N ASN A 229 -13.65 6.22 17.97
CA ASN A 229 -14.22 5.18 18.80
C ASN A 229 -13.22 4.80 19.89
N PHE A 230 -13.69 4.83 21.13
CA PHE A 230 -12.92 4.37 22.29
C PHE A 230 -13.57 3.12 22.88
N ALA A 231 -12.74 2.18 23.29
CA ALA A 231 -13.17 0.97 23.98
C ALA A 231 -12.62 0.96 25.41
N ARG A 232 -13.36 0.31 26.32
CA ARG A 232 -12.91 0.06 27.69
C ARG A 232 -11.88 -1.09 27.68
N ALA A 233 -10.69 -0.78 28.18
CA ALA A 233 -9.61 -1.71 28.47
C ALA A 233 -9.54 -1.96 29.98
N TYR A 234 -9.16 -3.17 30.39
CA TYR A 234 -8.91 -3.48 31.79
C TYR A 234 -7.65 -2.77 32.31
N PRO A 235 -7.63 -2.25 33.56
CA PRO A 235 -8.74 -2.11 34.51
C PRO A 235 -9.36 -0.70 34.40
N ASN A 236 -10.36 -0.52 33.54
CA ASN A 236 -11.10 0.75 33.32
C ASN A 236 -10.37 1.89 32.59
N ARG A 237 -9.40 1.60 31.73
CA ARG A 237 -8.83 2.62 30.82
C ARG A 237 -9.69 2.75 29.56
N VAL A 238 -9.92 3.97 29.09
CA VAL A 238 -10.64 4.22 27.83
C VAL A 238 -9.60 4.52 26.75
N VAL A 239 -9.49 3.62 25.77
CA VAL A 239 -8.40 3.61 24.79
C VAL A 239 -8.88 3.39 23.36
N THR A 240 -8.07 3.79 22.40
CA THR A 240 -8.23 3.54 20.96
C THR A 240 -6.91 3.02 20.38
N TYR A 241 -6.92 2.46 19.17
CA TYR A 241 -5.67 2.09 18.51
C TYR A 241 -4.89 3.32 18.09
N GLN A 242 -3.57 3.25 18.21
CA GLN A 242 -2.66 4.31 17.79
C GLN A 242 -2.90 4.71 16.33
N PHE A 243 -2.98 3.74 15.41
CA PHE A 243 -3.18 4.04 13.98
C PHE A 243 -4.53 4.72 13.70
N MET A 244 -5.58 4.39 14.46
CA MET A 244 -6.89 5.05 14.35
C MET A 244 -6.80 6.50 14.83
N ALA A 245 -6.13 6.72 15.97
CA ALA A 245 -5.89 8.06 16.49
C ALA A 245 -5.08 8.91 15.48
N GLU A 246 -3.97 8.39 14.98
CA GLU A 246 -3.10 9.08 14.00
C GLU A 246 -3.86 9.46 12.73
N LYS A 247 -4.63 8.53 12.17
CA LYS A 247 -5.49 8.80 11.01
C LYS A 247 -6.49 9.94 11.28
N ALA A 248 -7.15 9.93 12.44
CA ALA A 248 -8.10 10.98 12.79
C ALA A 248 -7.41 12.34 13.04
N ILE A 249 -6.22 12.34 13.63
CA ILE A 249 -5.41 13.54 13.85
C ILE A 249 -5.02 14.17 12.50
N TRP A 250 -4.56 13.36 11.54
CA TRP A 250 -4.20 13.86 10.22
C TRP A 250 -5.41 14.45 9.49
N GLN A 251 -6.57 13.79 9.60
CA GLN A 251 -7.81 14.32 9.04
C GLN A 251 -8.18 15.66 9.69
N TYR A 252 -8.11 15.76 11.01
CA TYR A 252 -8.37 16.99 11.75
C TYR A 252 -7.43 18.13 11.34
N ARG A 253 -6.13 17.86 11.23
CA ARG A 253 -5.12 18.85 10.77
C ARG A 253 -5.36 19.28 9.33
N ARG A 254 -5.68 18.34 8.44
CA ARG A 254 -6.02 18.63 7.04
C ARG A 254 -7.22 19.57 6.95
N GLU A 255 -8.26 19.33 7.74
CA GLU A 255 -9.43 20.22 7.79
C GLU A 255 -9.09 21.60 8.33
N ASN A 256 -8.25 21.71 9.37
CA ASN A 256 -7.80 23.00 9.88
C ASN A 256 -6.96 23.77 8.85
N LYS A 257 -6.02 23.08 8.18
CA LYS A 257 -5.21 23.63 7.10
C LYS A 257 -6.09 24.19 5.98
N ARG A 258 -7.06 23.41 5.50
CA ARG A 258 -8.02 23.86 4.47
C ARG A 258 -8.77 25.12 4.89
N LYS A 259 -9.36 25.12 6.10
CA LYS A 259 -10.10 26.29 6.63
C LYS A 259 -9.22 27.54 6.74
N LEU A 260 -7.95 27.37 7.13
CA LEU A 260 -7.03 28.49 7.24
C LEU A 260 -6.65 29.05 5.86
N LEU A 261 -6.37 28.17 4.89
CA LEU A 261 -6.06 28.56 3.51
C LEU A 261 -7.22 29.34 2.86
N GLU A 262 -8.47 28.88 3.02
CA GLU A 262 -9.65 29.58 2.51
C GLU A 262 -9.79 31.02 3.06
N ILE A 263 -9.35 31.23 4.30
CA ILE A 263 -9.39 32.55 4.95
C ILE A 263 -8.22 33.41 4.49
N LEU A 264 -7.02 32.85 4.36
CA LEU A 264 -5.82 33.56 3.90
C LEU A 264 -5.94 33.97 2.43
N GLN A 265 -6.51 33.12 1.58
CA GLN A 265 -6.78 33.42 0.17
C GLN A 265 -7.63 34.68 0.00
N ARG A 266 -8.54 34.95 0.95
CA ARG A 266 -9.40 36.15 0.95
C ARG A 266 -8.71 37.41 1.50
N ASN A 267 -7.55 37.30 2.16
CA ASN A 267 -6.95 38.38 2.96
C ASN A 267 -5.46 38.71 2.60
N PHE A 268 -5.02 38.41 1.38
CA PHE A 268 -3.90 39.07 0.65
C PHE A 268 -2.43 38.94 1.11
N LYS A 269 -2.03 38.09 2.08
CA LYS A 269 -0.58 37.79 2.31
C LYS A 269 -0.14 36.43 1.74
N LEU A 270 0.48 36.49 0.56
CA LEU A 270 1.00 35.34 -0.20
C LEU A 270 1.98 34.48 0.63
N GLU A 271 2.91 35.10 1.34
CA GLU A 271 3.95 34.36 2.10
C GLU A 271 3.39 33.48 3.24
N THR A 272 2.36 33.95 3.94
CA THR A 272 1.74 33.15 5.01
C THR A 272 0.87 32.06 4.41
N TYR A 273 0.22 32.34 3.27
CA TYR A 273 -0.52 31.35 2.51
C TYR A 273 0.39 30.21 2.04
N GLU A 274 1.48 30.53 1.34
CA GLU A 274 2.49 29.57 0.86
C GLU A 274 3.10 28.76 2.00
N TYR A 275 3.41 29.41 3.13
CA TYR A 275 3.89 28.69 4.32
C TYR A 275 2.87 27.64 4.79
N VAL A 276 1.60 28.04 4.95
CA VAL A 276 0.53 27.12 5.39
C VAL A 276 0.30 26.02 4.37
N GLU A 277 0.32 26.34 3.09
CA GLU A 277 0.17 25.40 1.98
C GLU A 277 1.27 24.34 1.98
N ASN A 278 2.50 24.72 2.33
CA ASN A 278 3.65 23.81 2.41
C ASN A 278 3.82 23.11 3.77
N LEU A 279 2.95 23.36 4.75
CA LEU A 279 3.02 22.66 6.04
C LEU A 279 2.83 21.15 5.87
N ASP A 280 3.80 20.39 6.35
CA ASP A 280 3.69 18.94 6.54
C ASP A 280 2.82 18.64 7.78
N ILE A 281 1.58 18.21 7.52
CA ILE A 281 0.62 17.88 8.58
C ILE A 281 0.96 16.57 9.32
N PHE A 282 1.84 15.74 8.76
CA PHE A 282 2.21 14.44 9.32
C PHE A 282 3.26 14.58 10.43
N ASN A 283 4.13 15.60 10.35
CA ASN A 283 5.28 15.79 11.24
C ASN A 283 5.21 17.10 12.06
N MET A 284 4.02 17.52 12.49
CA MET A 284 3.83 18.76 13.26
C MET A 284 4.17 18.64 14.76
N GLU A 285 4.69 17.49 15.18
CA GLU A 285 5.21 17.22 16.51
C GLU A 285 6.59 17.83 16.71
N ILE A 286 7.33 18.02 15.61
CA ILE A 286 8.63 18.69 15.60
C ILE A 286 8.36 20.20 15.74
N GLU A 287 8.95 20.83 16.75
CA GLU A 287 8.86 22.29 16.89
C GLU A 287 9.62 22.95 15.75
N VAL A 288 8.96 23.89 15.09
CA VAL A 288 9.61 24.69 14.05
C VAL A 288 10.31 25.86 14.74
N GLU A 289 11.63 25.78 14.78
CA GLU A 289 12.49 26.89 15.24
C GLU A 289 12.57 27.98 14.15
N ASN A 290 12.84 29.22 14.56
CA ASN A 290 13.10 30.34 13.65
C ASN A 290 11.97 30.74 12.68
N ILE A 291 10.70 30.56 13.06
CA ILE A 291 9.56 31.12 12.33
C ILE A 291 9.01 32.38 12.99
N ASP A 292 8.54 33.32 12.18
CA ASP A 292 7.92 34.55 12.66
C ASP A 292 6.65 34.28 13.49
N LYS A 293 6.21 35.29 14.24
CA LYS A 293 5.09 35.19 15.17
C LYS A 293 3.76 34.81 14.48
N VAL A 294 3.57 35.17 13.22
CA VAL A 294 2.35 34.88 12.45
C VAL A 294 2.38 33.44 11.94
N LYS A 295 3.49 33.00 11.33
CA LYS A 295 3.72 31.62 10.90
C LYS A 295 3.63 30.65 12.08
N LYS A 296 4.17 31.01 13.26
CA LYS A 296 4.02 30.21 14.48
C LYS A 296 2.57 30.06 14.93
N LYS A 297 1.76 31.11 14.80
CA LYS A 297 0.31 31.04 15.09
C LYS A 297 -0.43 30.20 14.06
N ALA A 298 -0.10 30.34 12.78
CA ALA A 298 -0.68 29.53 11.70
C ALA A 298 -0.36 28.04 11.89
N PHE A 299 0.89 27.71 12.20
CA PHE A 299 1.34 26.36 12.54
C PHE A 299 0.53 25.79 13.71
N ASN A 300 0.42 26.52 14.83
CA ASN A 300 -0.33 26.08 16.01
C ASN A 300 -1.85 25.92 15.73
N TYR A 301 -2.40 26.78 14.88
CA TYR A 301 -3.79 26.66 14.43
C TYR A 301 -4.02 25.35 13.68
N VAL A 302 -3.16 25.02 12.72
CA VAL A 302 -3.25 23.76 11.96
C VAL A 302 -3.01 22.55 12.89
N ARG A 303 -1.98 22.62 13.74
CA ARG A 303 -1.54 21.53 14.63
C ARG A 303 -2.64 21.06 15.58
N SER A 304 -3.31 21.98 16.27
CA SER A 304 -4.23 21.63 17.37
C SER A 304 -5.49 22.49 17.46
N ARG A 305 -5.59 23.58 16.72
CA ARG A 305 -6.65 24.59 16.86
C ARG A 305 -6.76 25.16 18.29
N ALA A 306 -5.68 25.12 19.07
CA ALA A 306 -5.65 25.72 20.39
C ALA A 306 -6.04 27.22 20.29
N GLY A 307 -6.95 27.72 21.14
CA GLY A 307 -7.29 29.15 21.21
C GLY A 307 -8.42 29.68 20.30
N LYS A 308 -9.14 28.82 19.55
CA LYS A 308 -10.36 29.16 18.77
C LYS A 308 -10.24 30.43 17.89
N ASP A 309 -11.39 31.07 17.60
CA ASP A 309 -11.60 32.27 16.79
C ASP A 309 -10.75 33.47 17.19
N LYS A 310 -10.25 33.54 18.43
CA LYS A 310 -9.29 34.59 18.84
C LYS A 310 -7.97 34.45 18.09
N MET A 311 -7.44 33.23 17.93
CA MET A 311 -6.22 33.01 17.16
C MET A 311 -6.42 33.32 15.67
N LEU A 312 -7.58 32.94 15.13
CA LEU A 312 -8.01 33.30 13.77
C LEU A 312 -8.11 34.80 13.56
N LYS A 313 -8.79 35.53 14.45
CA LYS A 313 -8.88 37.00 14.42
C LYS A 313 -7.51 37.66 14.48
N VAL A 314 -6.60 37.08 15.26
CA VAL A 314 -5.22 37.54 15.36
C VAL A 314 -4.46 37.27 14.06
N ILE A 315 -4.54 36.06 13.50
CA ILE A 315 -3.91 35.74 12.20
C ILE A 315 -4.44 36.69 11.14
N ILE A 316 -5.76 36.89 11.06
CA ILE A 316 -6.40 37.84 10.13
C ILE A 316 -5.92 39.28 10.39
N LYS A 317 -5.85 39.74 11.64
CA LYS A 317 -5.39 41.09 11.99
C LYS A 317 -3.95 41.37 11.56
N TYR A 318 -3.07 40.37 11.68
CA TYR A 318 -1.67 40.47 11.26
C TYR A 318 -1.47 40.09 9.78
N ALA A 319 -2.46 39.46 9.14
CA ALA A 319 -2.48 39.14 7.72
C ALA A 319 -2.98 40.32 6.87
N LYS A 320 -3.88 41.16 7.39
CA LYS A 320 -4.06 42.54 6.93
C LYS A 320 -2.77 43.34 7.19
#